data_AF-A0A925IGZ0-F1
#
_entry.id   AF-A0A925IGZ0-F1
#
_cell.length_a   1.000
_cell.length_b   1.000
_cell.length_c   1.000
_cell.angle_alpha   90.00
_cell.angle_beta   90.00
_cell.angle_gamma   90.00
#
_symmetry.space_group_name_H-M   'P 1'
#
loop_
_entity.id
_entity.type
_entity.pdbx_description
1 polymer ?
#
loop_
_entity_poly.entity_id
_entity_poly.type
_entity_poly.pdbx_seq_one_letter_code
_entity_poly.pdbx_strand_id
1 'polypeptide(L)'
;MSDINVKDAIIRLYDDSSLTDELTDEPAKVLLKWAETQLPKLAERYYEEETFEDAFKTLRGLMKGMGRLTGQRETMLPEEQQEALQKMFDRSTQLDYKATADLTDVYLEKQTILSEQDHVNALIAWLETGTLEIQPLTPPNSPDVLGNSILTASHLTSNAPQQEQILTHGEENL
;
A
#
# COMPACT_ATOMS: atom_id res chain seq x y z
N MET A 1 34.94 4.09 -6.24
CA MET A 1 33.47 4.01 -6.19
C MET A 1 33.16 2.53 -6.23
N SER A 2 32.67 1.96 -5.12
CA SER A 2 32.10 0.62 -5.16
C SER A 2 30.82 0.71 -5.98
N ASP A 3 30.76 -0.05 -7.07
CA ASP A 3 29.54 -0.16 -7.86
C ASP A 3 28.59 -1.07 -7.08
N ILE A 4 27.43 -0.55 -6.66
CA ILE A 4 26.45 -1.34 -5.92
C ILE A 4 25.93 -2.44 -6.85
N ASN A 5 26.15 -3.69 -6.46
CA ASN A 5 25.74 -4.83 -7.26
C ASN A 5 24.28 -5.20 -6.96
N VAL A 6 23.36 -4.51 -7.63
CA VAL A 6 21.91 -4.77 -7.51
C VAL A 6 21.56 -6.22 -7.84
N LYS A 7 22.28 -6.87 -8.77
CA LYS A 7 22.04 -8.27 -9.14
C LYS A 7 22.36 -9.22 -7.98
N ASP A 8 23.47 -8.98 -7.28
CA ASP A 8 23.81 -9.75 -6.08
C ASP A 8 22.75 -9.54 -4.98
N ALA A 9 22.31 -8.31 -4.75
CA ALA A 9 21.24 -8.02 -3.81
C ALA A 9 19.93 -8.76 -4.15
N ILE A 10 19.56 -8.85 -5.43
CA ILE A 10 18.41 -9.64 -5.91
C ILE A 10 18.62 -11.13 -5.61
N ILE A 11 19.79 -11.70 -5.90
CA ILE A 11 20.08 -13.11 -5.61
C ILE A 11 19.92 -13.38 -4.11
N ARG A 12 20.52 -12.55 -3.25
CA ARG A 12 20.40 -12.66 -1.78
C ARG A 12 18.97 -12.49 -1.28
N LEU A 13 18.13 -11.72 -1.99
CA LEU A 13 16.72 -11.56 -1.68
C LEU A 13 15.95 -12.88 -1.89
N TYR A 14 16.17 -13.54 -3.02
CA TYR A 14 15.51 -14.82 -3.34
C TYR A 14 16.11 -16.02 -2.60
N ASP A 15 17.36 -15.95 -2.16
CA ASP A 15 18.02 -16.99 -1.36
C ASP A 15 17.52 -17.02 0.10
N ASP A 16 17.00 -15.89 0.60
CA ASP A 16 16.48 -15.80 1.97
C ASP A 16 15.01 -16.22 2.07
N SER A 17 14.76 -17.52 2.17
CA SER A 17 13.41 -18.06 2.38
C SER A 17 12.72 -17.53 3.63
N SER A 18 13.49 -17.07 4.63
CA SER A 18 12.94 -16.50 5.87
C SER A 18 12.18 -15.19 5.68
N LEU A 19 12.24 -14.57 4.50
CA LEU A 19 11.46 -13.37 4.17
C LEU A 19 9.97 -13.68 3.95
N THR A 20 9.64 -14.91 3.58
CA THR A 20 8.28 -15.31 3.16
C THR A 20 7.79 -16.60 3.81
N ASP A 21 8.49 -17.13 4.81
CA ASP A 21 8.17 -18.43 5.46
C ASP A 21 6.76 -18.48 6.07
N GLU A 22 6.26 -17.31 6.50
CA GLU A 22 4.93 -17.15 7.09
C GLU A 22 3.81 -16.93 6.05
N LEU A 23 4.14 -16.91 4.75
CA LEU A 23 3.21 -16.61 3.66
C LEU A 23 3.00 -17.85 2.77
N THR A 24 1.81 -17.92 2.18
CA THR A 24 1.53 -18.81 1.06
C THR A 24 2.26 -18.35 -0.22
N ASP A 25 2.41 -19.27 -1.19
CA ASP A 25 3.21 -19.05 -2.40
C ASP A 25 2.86 -17.78 -3.19
N GLU A 26 1.58 -17.46 -3.35
CA GLU A 26 1.14 -16.31 -4.15
C GLU A 26 1.48 -14.97 -3.50
N PRO A 27 1.11 -14.68 -2.24
CA PRO A 27 1.52 -13.46 -1.55
C PRO A 27 3.03 -13.36 -1.34
N ALA A 28 3.73 -14.47 -1.11
CA ALA A 28 5.20 -14.51 -1.05
C ALA A 28 5.83 -13.97 -2.35
N LYS A 29 5.34 -14.44 -3.52
CA LYS A 29 5.82 -13.97 -4.83
C LYS A 29 5.54 -12.49 -5.06
N VAL A 30 4.38 -12.00 -4.61
CA VAL A 30 4.03 -10.57 -4.71
C VAL A 30 5.01 -9.73 -3.89
N LEU A 31 5.27 -10.13 -2.64
CA LEU A 31 6.18 -9.42 -1.74
C LEU A 31 7.63 -9.42 -2.27
N LEU A 32 8.11 -10.55 -2.76
CA LEU A 32 9.45 -10.68 -3.36
C LEU A 32 9.61 -9.80 -4.60
N LYS A 33 8.63 -9.82 -5.51
CA LYS A 33 8.64 -8.96 -6.70
C LYS A 33 8.61 -7.48 -6.34
N TRP A 34 7.79 -7.09 -5.37
CA TRP A 34 7.78 -5.72 -4.90
C TRP A 34 9.17 -5.32 -4.38
N ALA A 35 9.79 -6.12 -3.52
CA ALA A 35 11.11 -5.81 -2.98
C ALA A 35 12.21 -5.74 -4.06
N GLU A 36 12.16 -6.64 -5.07
CA GLU A 36 13.04 -6.58 -6.24
C GLU A 36 12.96 -5.22 -6.94
N THR A 37 11.75 -4.65 -7.11
CA THR A 37 11.58 -3.33 -7.73
C THR A 37 12.09 -2.16 -6.89
N GLN A 38 12.31 -2.36 -5.58
CA GLN A 38 12.85 -1.32 -4.70
C GLN A 38 14.39 -1.31 -4.69
N LEU A 39 15.06 -2.44 -4.93
CA LEU A 39 16.53 -2.52 -4.95
C LEU A 39 17.23 -1.55 -5.91
N PRO A 40 16.81 -1.38 -7.18
CA PRO A 40 17.41 -0.36 -8.04
C PRO A 40 17.18 1.06 -7.49
N LYS A 41 15.99 1.36 -6.96
CA LYS A 41 15.68 2.68 -6.38
C LYS A 41 16.56 2.97 -5.16
N LEU A 42 16.85 1.97 -4.34
CA LEU A 42 17.78 2.09 -3.22
C LEU A 42 19.21 2.35 -3.70
N ALA A 43 19.67 1.65 -4.74
CA ALA A 43 21.00 1.86 -5.31
C ALA A 43 21.14 3.24 -6.00
N GLU A 44 20.05 3.82 -6.52
CA GLU A 44 20.03 5.19 -7.03
C GLU A 44 20.10 6.24 -5.89
N ARG A 45 19.56 5.92 -4.71
CA ARG A 45 19.53 6.81 -3.55
C ARG A 45 20.82 6.76 -2.73
N TYR A 46 21.40 5.58 -2.57
CA TYR A 46 22.58 5.34 -1.76
C TYR A 46 23.74 4.98 -2.67
N TYR A 47 24.79 5.80 -2.72
CA TYR A 47 25.95 5.59 -3.59
C TYR A 47 27.08 4.80 -2.90
N GLU A 48 27.01 4.70 -1.57
CA GLU A 48 28.00 3.99 -0.75
C GLU A 48 27.47 2.60 -0.40
N GLU A 49 28.29 1.58 -0.63
CA GLU A 49 27.95 0.18 -0.40
C GLU A 49 27.45 -0.06 1.03
N GLU A 50 28.10 0.53 2.04
CA GLU A 50 27.69 0.40 3.44
C GLU A 50 26.26 0.94 3.66
N THR A 51 25.96 2.14 3.16
CA THR A 51 24.62 2.75 3.30
C THR A 51 23.55 1.99 2.53
N PHE A 52 23.89 1.42 1.37
CA PHE A 52 23.01 0.54 0.61
C PHE A 52 22.74 -0.75 1.38
N GLU A 53 23.76 -1.37 1.99
CA GLU A 53 23.60 -2.60 2.77
C GLU A 53 22.72 -2.38 4.01
N ASP A 54 22.86 -1.24 4.69
CA ASP A 54 21.95 -0.87 5.78
C ASP A 54 20.51 -0.65 5.29
N ALA A 55 20.32 0.05 4.16
CA ALA A 55 18.99 0.20 3.57
C ALA A 55 18.39 -1.15 3.13
N PHE A 56 19.21 -2.05 2.56
CA PHE A 56 18.78 -3.39 2.17
C PHE A 56 18.38 -4.25 3.39
N LYS A 57 19.12 -4.18 4.49
CA LYS A 57 18.75 -4.82 5.76
C LYS A 57 17.42 -4.28 6.28
N THR A 58 17.21 -2.97 6.22
CA THR A 58 15.95 -2.35 6.62
C THR A 58 14.79 -2.80 5.74
N LEU A 59 14.99 -2.92 4.42
CA LEU A 59 13.98 -3.45 3.48
C LEU A 59 13.63 -4.92 3.82
N ARG A 60 14.62 -5.77 4.06
CA ARG A 60 14.38 -7.16 4.51
C ARG A 60 13.63 -7.22 5.83
N GLY A 61 13.97 -6.33 6.77
CA GLY A 61 13.23 -6.19 8.02
C GLY A 61 11.76 -5.82 7.78
N LEU A 62 11.49 -4.89 6.86
CA LEU A 62 10.14 -4.48 6.50
C LEU A 62 9.34 -5.65 5.90
N MET A 63 9.93 -6.41 4.98
CA MET A 63 9.31 -7.63 4.41
C MET A 63 8.99 -8.66 5.48
N LYS A 64 9.91 -8.94 6.41
CA LYS A 64 9.65 -9.86 7.53
C LYS A 64 8.50 -9.39 8.40
N GLY A 65 8.38 -8.09 8.62
CA GLY A 65 7.25 -7.48 9.33
C GLY A 65 5.93 -7.74 8.60
N MET A 66 5.90 -7.48 7.29
CA MET A 66 4.72 -7.72 6.45
C MET A 66 4.32 -9.20 6.42
N GLY A 67 5.28 -10.10 6.20
CA GLY A 67 5.06 -11.53 6.17
C GLY A 67 4.52 -12.05 7.50
N ARG A 68 5.16 -11.68 8.61
CA ARG A 68 4.72 -12.09 9.96
C ARG A 68 3.34 -11.53 10.31
N LEU A 69 3.10 -10.24 10.08
CA LEU A 69 1.81 -9.61 10.37
C LEU A 69 0.71 -10.27 9.54
N THR A 70 1.00 -10.66 8.30
CA THR A 70 0.04 -11.27 7.40
C THR A 70 -0.25 -12.74 7.74
N GLY A 71 0.80 -13.54 7.94
CA GLY A 71 0.69 -14.97 8.24
C GLY A 71 0.20 -15.28 9.65
N GLN A 72 0.56 -14.45 10.63
CA GLN A 72 0.21 -14.64 12.04
C GLN A 72 -0.97 -13.78 12.50
N ARG A 73 -1.69 -13.09 11.60
CA ARG A 73 -2.77 -12.16 11.99
C ARG A 73 -3.83 -12.78 12.88
N GLU A 74 -4.17 -14.05 12.65
CA GLU A 74 -5.23 -14.76 13.40
C GLU A 74 -4.79 -15.18 14.80
N THR A 75 -3.49 -15.28 15.05
CA THR A 75 -2.91 -15.74 16.31
C THR A 75 -2.21 -14.64 17.10
N MET A 76 -1.88 -13.53 16.45
CA MET A 76 -1.21 -12.36 17.03
C MET A 76 -2.21 -11.48 17.77
N LEU A 77 -1.86 -11.03 18.98
CA LEU A 77 -2.72 -10.14 19.76
C LEU A 77 -2.81 -8.74 19.12
N PRO A 78 -3.89 -7.98 19.34
CA PRO A 78 -4.04 -6.64 18.78
C PRO A 78 -2.88 -5.70 19.13
N GLU A 79 -2.35 -5.79 20.35
CA GLU A 79 -1.18 -5.02 20.80
C GLU A 79 0.09 -5.40 20.03
N GLU A 80 0.28 -6.68 19.71
CA GLU A 80 1.41 -7.16 18.93
C GLU A 80 1.29 -6.75 17.46
N GLN A 81 0.06 -6.75 16.91
CA GLN A 81 -0.21 -6.25 15.55
C GLN A 81 0.10 -4.76 15.45
N GLN A 82 -0.31 -3.97 16.45
CA GLN A 82 -0.01 -2.55 16.53
C GLN A 82 1.51 -2.30 16.65
N GLU A 83 2.21 -3.06 17.49
CA GLU A 83 3.67 -2.96 17.61
C GLU A 83 4.37 -3.33 16.30
N ALA A 84 3.89 -4.36 15.59
CA ALA A 84 4.41 -4.77 14.29
C ALA A 84 4.22 -3.66 13.25
N LEU A 85 3.03 -3.06 13.18
CA LEU A 85 2.73 -1.93 12.29
C LEU A 85 3.59 -0.70 12.61
N GLN A 86 3.78 -0.39 13.89
CA GLN A 86 4.66 0.70 14.31
C GLN A 86 6.11 0.45 13.87
N LYS A 87 6.65 -0.75 14.10
CA LYS A 87 7.98 -1.14 13.62
C LYS A 87 8.10 -1.05 12.10
N MET A 88 7.04 -1.40 11.36
CA MET A 88 7.01 -1.23 9.91
C MET A 88 7.01 0.25 9.50
N PHE A 89 6.24 1.10 10.19
CA PHE A 89 6.25 2.54 9.98
C PHE A 89 7.64 3.14 10.22
N ASP A 90 8.30 2.81 11.33
CA ASP A 90 9.65 3.28 11.65
C ASP A 90 10.67 2.88 10.57
N ARG A 91 10.63 1.63 10.11
CA ARG A 91 11.49 1.13 9.02
C ARG A 91 11.17 1.78 7.68
N SER A 92 9.89 2.04 7.41
CA SER A 92 9.48 2.71 6.17
C SER A 92 9.98 4.15 6.12
N THR A 93 9.98 4.85 7.26
CA THR A 93 10.51 6.21 7.40
C THR A 93 12.02 6.23 7.19
N GLN A 94 12.75 5.24 7.70
CA GLN A 94 14.19 5.09 7.44
C GLN A 94 14.52 4.92 5.96
N LEU A 95 13.60 4.33 5.20
CA LEU A 95 13.70 4.14 3.75
C LEU A 95 13.02 5.25 2.96
N ASP A 96 12.61 6.35 3.61
CA ASP A 96 11.99 7.51 2.96
C ASP A 96 10.76 7.12 2.10
N TYR A 97 9.96 6.17 2.62
CA TYR A 97 8.64 5.81 2.10
C TYR A 97 7.54 6.72 2.65
N LYS A 98 6.35 6.68 2.04
CA LYS A 98 5.24 7.61 2.31
C LYS A 98 4.25 7.11 3.36
N ALA A 99 4.59 6.07 4.11
CA ALA A 99 3.69 5.48 5.10
C ALA A 99 3.24 6.54 6.11
N THR A 100 1.99 6.46 6.55
CA THR A 100 1.39 7.38 7.51
C THR A 100 0.92 6.62 8.75
N ALA A 101 1.22 7.14 9.94
CA ALA A 101 0.82 6.52 11.22
C ALA A 101 -0.70 6.54 11.45
N ASP A 102 -1.40 7.47 10.82
CA ASP A 102 -2.85 7.70 10.94
C ASP A 102 -3.70 6.53 10.39
N LEU A 103 -3.10 5.68 9.55
CA LEU A 103 -3.81 4.56 8.91
C LEU A 103 -3.73 3.24 9.69
N THR A 104 -3.06 3.23 10.86
CA THR A 104 -2.86 2.02 11.67
C THR A 104 -4.20 1.48 12.20
N ASP A 105 -5.04 2.33 12.78
CA ASP A 105 -6.37 1.94 13.29
C ASP A 105 -7.32 1.50 12.16
N VAL A 106 -7.35 2.25 11.06
CA VAL A 106 -8.17 1.93 9.87
C VAL A 106 -7.76 0.58 9.26
N TYR A 107 -6.47 0.26 9.30
CA TYR A 107 -5.94 -1.02 8.85
C TYR A 107 -6.39 -2.17 9.77
N LEU A 108 -6.28 -1.99 11.09
CA LEU A 108 -6.65 -3.02 12.08
C LEU A 108 -8.13 -3.39 12.02
N GLU A 109 -9.01 -2.46 11.66
CA GLU A 109 -10.44 -2.73 11.43
C GLU A 109 -10.69 -3.54 10.15
N LYS A 110 -9.94 -3.25 9.07
CA LYS A 110 -10.16 -3.85 7.74
C LYS A 110 -9.50 -5.21 7.54
N GLN A 111 -8.40 -5.51 8.23
CA GLN A 111 -7.63 -6.75 8.03
C GLN A 111 -8.43 -8.04 8.26
N THR A 112 -9.49 -8.00 9.07
CA THR A 112 -10.27 -9.20 9.46
C THR A 112 -11.04 -9.83 8.30
N ILE A 113 -11.25 -9.08 7.21
CA ILE A 113 -11.98 -9.54 6.01
C ILE A 113 -11.08 -9.73 4.79
N LEU A 114 -9.78 -9.42 4.90
CA LEU A 114 -8.86 -9.48 3.77
C LEU A 114 -8.28 -10.89 3.60
N SER A 115 -8.14 -11.30 2.34
CA SER A 115 -7.30 -12.46 2.01
C SER A 115 -5.83 -12.13 2.31
N GLU A 116 -5.01 -13.17 2.45
CA GLU A 116 -3.57 -13.00 2.68
C GLU A 116 -2.90 -12.14 1.60
N GLN A 117 -3.29 -12.34 0.34
CA GLN A 117 -2.79 -11.57 -0.79
C GLN A 117 -3.28 -10.12 -0.77
N ASP A 118 -4.55 -9.87 -0.46
CA ASP A 118 -5.08 -8.51 -0.32
C ASP A 118 -4.39 -7.76 0.84
N HIS A 119 -4.02 -8.49 1.89
CA HIS A 119 -3.30 -7.94 3.03
C HIS A 119 -1.88 -7.49 2.64
N VAL A 120 -1.12 -8.33 1.94
CA VAL A 120 0.20 -7.93 1.39
C VAL A 120 0.05 -6.73 0.46
N ASN A 121 -0.94 -6.73 -0.43
CA ASN A 121 -1.19 -5.61 -1.35
C ASN A 121 -1.54 -4.31 -0.62
N ALA A 122 -2.38 -4.37 0.41
CA ALA A 122 -2.73 -3.22 1.23
C ALA A 122 -1.51 -2.64 1.96
N LEU A 123 -0.63 -3.50 2.49
CA LEU A 123 0.62 -3.08 3.12
C LEU A 123 1.58 -2.44 2.12
N ILE A 124 1.70 -2.99 0.91
CA ILE A 124 2.50 -2.38 -0.17
C ILE A 124 1.94 -0.99 -0.53
N ALA A 125 0.63 -0.89 -0.74
CA ALA A 125 -0.04 0.36 -1.07
C ALA A 125 0.18 1.43 0.02
N TRP A 126 0.10 1.02 1.29
CA TRP A 126 0.36 1.90 2.42
C TRP A 126 1.79 2.45 2.42
N LEU A 127 2.79 1.61 2.12
CA LEU A 127 4.19 2.03 2.06
C LEU A 127 4.47 2.97 0.88
N GLU A 128 3.95 2.67 -0.31
CA GLU A 128 4.26 3.44 -1.52
C GLU A 128 3.47 4.74 -1.64
N THR A 129 2.20 4.73 -1.22
CA THR A 129 1.28 5.85 -1.44
C THR A 129 0.87 6.57 -0.16
N GLY A 130 1.10 5.96 1.00
CA GLY A 130 0.54 6.45 2.26
C GLY A 130 -0.98 6.27 2.32
N THR A 131 -1.55 5.35 1.52
CA THR A 131 -3.00 5.05 1.48
C THR A 131 -3.25 3.54 1.51
N LEU A 132 -4.42 3.14 2.03
CA LEU A 132 -4.87 1.74 2.05
C LEU A 132 -5.71 1.37 0.82
N GLU A 133 -5.66 2.16 -0.25
CA GLU A 133 -6.41 1.88 -1.47
C GLU A 133 -5.71 0.75 -2.23
N ILE A 134 -6.34 -0.43 -2.24
CA ILE A 134 -5.85 -1.60 -2.98
C ILE A 134 -6.00 -1.29 -4.47
N GLN A 135 -4.98 -0.69 -5.08
CA GLN A 135 -4.90 -0.63 -6.52
C GLN A 135 -4.58 -2.05 -7.03
N PRO A 136 -5.30 -2.57 -8.03
CA PRO A 136 -4.89 -3.79 -8.69
C PRO A 136 -3.50 -3.55 -9.28
N LEU A 137 -2.52 -4.36 -8.86
CA LEU A 137 -1.17 -4.41 -9.45
C LEU A 137 -1.30 -4.81 -10.92
N THR A 138 -1.58 -3.84 -11.80
CA THR A 138 -1.41 -4.04 -13.23
C THR A 138 0.09 -4.12 -13.51
N PRO A 139 0.59 -5.19 -14.15
CA PRO A 139 1.98 -5.26 -14.56
C PRO A 139 2.29 -4.11 -15.53
N PRO A 140 3.49 -3.49 -15.46
CA PRO A 140 3.87 -2.43 -16.39
C PRO A 140 4.27 -3.02 -17.74
N ASN A 141 3.35 -3.69 -18.45
CA ASN A 141 3.49 -4.09 -19.85
C ASN A 141 2.13 -4.51 -20.42
N SER A 142 1.38 -3.54 -20.92
CA SER A 142 0.41 -3.75 -22.00
C SER A 142 0.36 -2.46 -22.82
N PRO A 143 0.95 -2.43 -24.04
CA PRO A 143 0.82 -1.31 -24.93
C PRO A 143 -0.45 -1.51 -25.77
N ASP A 144 -1.59 -1.02 -25.30
CA ASP A 144 -2.80 -0.68 -26.06
C ASP A 144 -3.86 -0.23 -25.03
N VAL A 145 -4.53 0.91 -25.07
CA VAL A 145 -5.45 1.36 -26.14
C VAL A 145 -5.65 2.87 -25.97
N LEU A 146 -5.48 3.61 -27.07
CA LEU A 146 -6.09 4.92 -27.27
C LEU A 146 -7.61 4.78 -27.13
N GLY A 147 -8.25 5.46 -26.17
CA GLY A 147 -9.71 5.51 -26.20
C GLY A 147 -10.40 6.08 -24.97
N ASN A 148 -10.86 7.32 -25.13
CA ASN A 148 -12.00 7.92 -24.44
C ASN A 148 -11.83 8.44 -23.00
N SER A 149 -11.60 9.75 -22.95
CA SER A 149 -12.45 10.72 -22.25
C SER A 149 -13.76 10.15 -21.71
N ILE A 150 -14.05 10.35 -20.41
CA ILE A 150 -15.22 11.09 -19.91
C ILE A 150 -14.86 11.71 -18.55
N LEU A 151 -15.00 13.03 -18.48
CA LEU A 151 -15.09 13.86 -17.28
C LEU A 151 -16.50 13.78 -16.68
N THR A 152 -16.60 14.15 -15.40
CA THR A 152 -17.82 14.51 -14.61
C THR A 152 -18.59 13.34 -13.97
N ALA A 153 -19.09 13.40 -12.73
CA ALA A 153 -19.44 14.57 -11.92
C ALA A 153 -19.29 14.28 -10.40
N SER A 154 -18.86 15.30 -9.66
CA SER A 154 -18.88 15.34 -8.20
C SER A 154 -20.25 15.83 -7.69
N HIS A 155 -20.73 15.14 -6.66
CA HIS A 155 -21.84 15.45 -5.76
C HIS A 155 -21.82 16.87 -5.14
N LEU A 156 -22.99 17.47 -4.89
CA LEU A 156 -23.29 18.22 -3.65
C LEU A 156 -24.83 18.38 -3.44
N THR A 157 -25.37 17.64 -2.44
CA THR A 157 -26.25 18.04 -1.29
C THR A 157 -27.08 19.33 -1.41
N SER A 158 -28.25 19.55 -0.79
CA SER A 158 -29.22 18.84 0.07
C SER A 158 -30.25 19.91 0.54
N ASN A 159 -31.42 19.46 1.04
CA ASN A 159 -32.37 20.14 1.95
C ASN A 159 -33.21 21.37 1.48
N ALA A 160 -34.54 21.18 1.38
CA ALA A 160 -35.56 21.61 2.38
C ALA A 160 -36.96 21.76 1.73
N PRO A 161 -38.06 21.30 2.37
CA PRO A 161 -39.41 21.67 1.98
C PRO A 161 -39.91 22.87 2.81
N GLN A 162 -40.29 23.97 2.15
CA GLN A 162 -41.14 25.00 2.76
C GLN A 162 -42.43 25.12 1.93
N GLN A 163 -43.53 24.68 2.55
CA GLN A 163 -44.84 25.22 2.26
C GLN A 163 -44.93 26.63 2.83
N GLU A 164 -45.29 27.60 2.00
CA GLU A 164 -45.99 28.81 2.45
C GLU A 164 -46.96 29.23 1.34
N GLN A 165 -48.24 29.28 1.73
CA GLN A 165 -49.35 29.81 0.95
C GLN A 165 -49.17 31.31 0.76
N ILE A 166 -49.50 31.90 -0.39
CA ILE A 166 -50.53 32.97 -0.50
C ILE A 166 -50.92 33.29 -1.97
N LEU A 167 -52.20 33.08 -2.27
CA LEU A 167 -53.19 33.97 -2.91
C LEU A 167 -52.99 34.63 -4.32
N THR A 168 -53.99 34.34 -5.18
CA THR A 168 -54.68 35.21 -6.17
C THR A 168 -53.94 35.75 -7.40
N HIS A 169 -54.33 35.27 -8.59
CA HIS A 169 -55.26 35.99 -9.47
C HIS A 169 -55.85 35.03 -10.50
N GLY A 170 -57.18 35.07 -10.66
CA GLY A 170 -57.85 34.63 -11.87
C GLY A 170 -57.84 35.76 -12.90
N GLU A 171 -57.89 35.37 -14.17
CA GLU A 171 -58.53 36.07 -15.31
C GLU A 171 -58.24 35.16 -16.52
N GLU A 172 -59.20 34.32 -16.88
CA GLU A 172 -60.20 34.57 -17.93
C GLU A 172 -59.57 34.55 -19.33
N ASN A 173 -59.84 33.47 -20.06
CA ASN A 173 -59.78 33.45 -21.52
C ASN A 173 -61.15 33.00 -22.03
N LEU A 174 -61.92 34.01 -22.41
CA LEU A 174 -62.87 34.01 -23.53
C LEU A 174 -62.64 35.33 -24.27
#